data_AF-A0A8J2YMY2-F1
#
_entry.id   AF-A0A8J2YMY2-F1
#
_cell.length_a   1.000
_cell.length_b   1.000
_cell.length_c   1.000
_cell.angle_alpha   90.00
_cell.angle_beta   90.00
_cell.angle_gamma   90.00
#
_symmetry.space_group_name_H-M   'P 1'
#
loop_
_entity.id
_entity.type
_entity.pdbx_description
1 polymer ?
#
loop_
_entity_poly.entity_id
_entity_poly.type
_entity_poly.pdbx_seq_one_letter_code
_entity_poly.pdbx_strand_id
1 'polypeptide(L)'
;MYRRKHIEKWCEVEMDQKRIRKAIDDFGSVIKEYRKKEVMTLDSLASRVGCSPAFIFRAERGSRIVPIHMRVRILKSGLNWKSSDVEHYLVEMIKGYEQKNR
;
A
#
# COMPACT_ATOMS: atom_id res chain seq x y z
N MET A 1 -17.54 14.80 26.92
CA MET A 1 -16.18 14.38 26.48
C MET A 1 -16.17 13.13 25.58
N TYR A 2 -17.25 12.35 25.48
CA TYR A 2 -17.33 11.12 24.65
C TYR A 2 -17.44 11.33 23.13
N ARG A 3 -17.92 12.50 22.68
CA ARG A 3 -18.22 12.76 21.26
C ARG A 3 -16.98 12.99 20.37
N ARG A 4 -15.88 13.54 20.93
CA ARG A 4 -14.61 13.76 20.20
C ARG A 4 -13.92 12.45 19.84
N LYS A 5 -13.76 11.54 20.82
CA LYS A 5 -13.14 10.22 20.59
C LYS A 5 -13.89 9.36 19.59
N HIS A 6 -15.22 9.49 19.53
CA HIS A 6 -16.01 8.77 18.56
C HIS A 6 -15.74 9.33 17.14
N ILE A 7 -15.85 10.64 16.95
CA ILE A 7 -15.60 11.31 15.65
C ILE A 7 -14.17 11.05 15.14
N GLU A 8 -13.16 11.12 16.02
CA GLU A 8 -11.76 10.81 15.69
C GLU A 8 -11.62 9.37 15.15
N LYS A 9 -12.28 8.41 15.79
CA LYS A 9 -12.28 7.00 15.36
C LYS A 9 -12.94 6.79 14.00
N TRP A 10 -14.01 7.53 13.67
CA TRP A 10 -14.66 7.44 12.34
C TRP A 10 -13.78 8.05 11.24
N CYS A 11 -13.10 9.17 11.51
CA CYS A 11 -12.15 9.76 10.56
C CYS A 11 -10.93 8.85 10.30
N GLU A 12 -10.41 8.18 11.34
CA GLU A 12 -9.29 7.22 11.19
C GLU A 12 -9.67 6.04 10.30
N VAL A 13 -10.85 5.45 10.51
CA VAL A 13 -11.34 4.31 9.71
C VAL A 13 -11.58 4.71 8.25
N GLU A 14 -12.11 5.91 8.00
CA GLU A 14 -12.40 6.40 6.65
C GLU A 14 -11.10 6.71 5.86
N MET A 15 -10.07 7.24 6.53
CA MET A 15 -8.76 7.45 5.91
C MET A 15 -8.06 6.13 5.56
N ASP A 16 -8.22 5.10 6.40
CA ASP A 16 -7.67 3.77 6.17
C ASP A 16 -8.29 3.07 4.95
N GLN A 17 -9.60 3.22 4.75
CA GLN A 17 -10.26 2.66 3.57
C GLN A 17 -9.78 3.32 2.27
N LYS A 18 -9.56 4.66 2.28
CA LYS A 18 -9.05 5.38 1.10
C LYS A 18 -7.64 4.94 0.71
N ARG A 19 -6.72 4.76 1.66
CA ARG A 19 -5.36 4.30 1.34
C ARG A 19 -5.34 2.88 0.79
N ILE A 20 -6.17 2.00 1.34
CA ILE A 20 -6.27 0.60 0.90
C ILE A 20 -6.80 0.53 -0.52
N ARG A 21 -7.89 1.24 -0.80
CA ARG A 21 -8.47 1.30 -2.14
C ARG A 21 -7.47 1.83 -3.17
N LYS A 22 -6.74 2.90 -2.83
CA LYS A 22 -5.68 3.42 -3.68
C LYS A 22 -4.58 2.38 -3.94
N ALA A 23 -4.16 1.61 -2.94
CA ALA A 23 -3.16 0.55 -3.13
C ALA A 23 -3.65 -0.61 -4.01
N ILE A 24 -4.96 -0.83 -4.09
CA ILE A 24 -5.57 -1.81 -4.99
C ILE A 24 -5.59 -1.27 -6.42
N ASP A 25 -6.09 -0.04 -6.59
CA ASP A 25 -6.34 0.58 -7.89
C ASP A 25 -5.03 1.05 -8.57
N ASP A 26 -4.13 1.67 -7.81
CA ASP A 26 -2.85 2.22 -8.29
C ASP A 26 -1.74 2.00 -7.25
N PHE A 27 -1.24 0.77 -7.23
CA PHE A 27 -0.15 0.38 -6.34
C PHE A 27 1.13 1.19 -6.58
N GLY A 28 1.40 1.61 -7.82
CA GLY A 28 2.61 2.33 -8.19
C GLY A 28 2.67 3.72 -7.57
N SER A 29 1.57 4.48 -7.60
CA SER A 29 1.53 5.80 -6.97
C SER A 29 1.68 5.74 -5.46
N VAL A 30 1.13 4.72 -4.79
CA VAL A 30 1.28 4.54 -3.34
C VAL A 30 2.75 4.40 -2.94
N ILE A 31 3.53 3.61 -3.71
CA ILE A 31 4.99 3.48 -3.50
C ILE A 31 5.67 4.84 -3.68
N LYS A 32 5.40 5.51 -4.80
CA LYS A 32 6.04 6.77 -5.19
C LYS A 32 5.75 7.90 -4.20
N GLU A 33 4.52 8.00 -3.73
CA GLU A 33 4.08 9.00 -2.76
C GLU A 33 4.75 8.79 -1.41
N TYR A 34 4.74 7.56 -0.90
CA TYR A 34 5.45 7.23 0.34
C TYR A 34 6.93 7.56 0.22
N ARG A 35 7.59 7.10 -0.86
CA ARG A 35 9.02 7.34 -1.09
C ARG A 35 9.35 8.84 -1.12
N LYS A 36 8.53 9.65 -1.79
CA LYS A 36 8.73 11.11 -1.84
C LYS A 36 8.47 11.78 -0.50
N LYS A 37 7.41 11.37 0.22
CA LYS A 37 7.07 11.90 1.54
C LYS A 37 8.19 11.66 2.55
N GLU A 38 8.78 10.47 2.51
CA GLU A 38 9.88 10.07 3.40
C GLU A 38 11.27 10.45 2.83
N VAL A 39 11.33 11.22 1.74
CA VAL A 39 12.57 11.70 1.10
C VAL A 39 13.55 10.55 0.78
N MET A 40 13.02 9.40 0.38
CA MET A 40 13.81 8.20 0.08
C MET A 40 14.27 8.17 -1.39
N THR A 41 15.50 7.69 -1.61
CA THR A 41 15.97 7.32 -2.95
C THR A 41 15.36 5.99 -3.39
N LEU A 42 15.42 5.70 -4.69
CA LEU A 42 15.00 4.38 -5.20
C LEU A 42 15.84 3.27 -4.58
N ASP A 43 17.15 3.50 -4.44
CA ASP A 43 18.08 2.57 -3.80
C ASP A 43 17.72 2.30 -2.34
N SER A 44 17.48 3.35 -1.55
CA SER A 44 17.11 3.20 -0.13
C SER A 44 15.85 2.35 0.04
N LEU A 45 14.80 2.61 -0.75
CA LEU A 45 13.57 1.84 -0.68
C LEU A 45 13.77 0.39 -1.18
N ALA A 46 14.54 0.21 -2.25
CA ALA A 46 14.83 -1.11 -2.80
C ALA A 46 15.63 -1.97 -1.82
N SER A 47 16.63 -1.41 -1.15
CA SER A 47 17.39 -2.07 -0.08
C SER A 47 16.48 -2.47 1.07
N ARG A 48 15.56 -1.60 1.49
CA ARG A 48 14.59 -1.89 2.56
C ARG A 48 13.63 -3.03 2.20
N VAL A 49 13.25 -3.15 0.93
CA VAL A 49 12.37 -4.21 0.42
C VAL A 49 13.15 -5.50 0.09
N GLY A 50 14.47 -5.41 -0.14
CA GLY A 50 15.28 -6.52 -0.62
C GLY A 50 15.06 -6.82 -2.10
N CYS A 51 15.02 -5.77 -2.94
CA CYS A 51 14.92 -5.89 -4.41
C CYS A 51 15.82 -4.88 -5.11
N SER A 52 15.78 -4.82 -6.45
CA SER A 52 16.59 -3.86 -7.21
C SER A 52 15.92 -2.49 -7.33
N PRO A 53 16.69 -1.38 -7.40
CA PRO A 53 16.15 -0.03 -7.63
C PRO A 53 15.31 0.05 -8.91
N ALA A 54 15.75 -0.65 -9.97
CA ALA A 54 15.02 -0.75 -11.23
C ALA A 54 13.65 -1.46 -11.08
N PHE A 55 13.51 -2.40 -10.14
CA PHE A 55 12.22 -3.01 -9.83
C PHE A 55 11.26 -1.96 -9.25
N ILE A 56 11.71 -1.17 -8.26
CA ILE A 56 10.91 -0.10 -7.66
C ILE A 56 10.53 0.94 -8.71
N PHE A 57 11.48 1.39 -9.54
CA PHE A 57 11.21 2.34 -10.61
C PHE A 57 10.10 1.87 -11.57
N ARG A 58 10.14 0.60 -12.01
CA ARG A 58 9.10 0.04 -12.88
C ARG A 58 7.77 -0.14 -12.16
N ALA A 59 7.79 -0.52 -10.89
CA ALA A 59 6.59 -0.61 -10.06
C ALA A 59 5.91 0.76 -9.91
N GLU A 60 6.67 1.82 -9.61
CA GLU A 60 6.15 3.19 -9.50
C GLU A 60 5.53 3.72 -10.79
N ARG A 61 6.04 3.30 -11.95
CA ARG A 61 5.53 3.69 -13.27
C ARG A 61 4.35 2.85 -13.75
N GLY A 62 3.99 1.78 -13.04
CA GLY A 62 3.00 0.80 -13.50
C GLY A 62 3.45 -0.02 -14.73
N SER A 63 4.71 0.08 -15.14
CA SER A 63 5.24 -0.67 -16.30
C SER A 63 5.57 -2.13 -15.99
N ARG A 64 5.38 -2.55 -14.75
CA ARG A 64 5.54 -3.93 -14.30
C ARG A 64 4.37 -4.33 -13.39
N ILE A 65 3.74 -5.46 -13.71
CA ILE A 65 2.82 -6.13 -12.79
C ILE A 65 3.63 -6.64 -11.59
N VAL A 66 3.35 -6.10 -10.41
CA VAL A 66 3.99 -6.52 -9.15
C VAL A 66 3.27 -7.76 -8.61
N PRO A 67 3.95 -8.92 -8.48
CA PRO A 67 3.36 -10.13 -7.90
C PRO A 67 2.88 -9.91 -6.47
N ILE A 68 1.85 -10.64 -6.03
CA ILE A 68 1.20 -10.41 -4.72
C ILE A 68 2.19 -10.51 -3.54
N HIS A 69 3.09 -11.50 -3.55
CA HIS A 69 4.10 -11.65 -2.49
C HIS A 69 5.06 -10.45 -2.43
N MET A 70 5.37 -9.84 -3.58
CA MET A 70 6.18 -8.61 -3.63
C MET A 70 5.37 -7.39 -3.18
N ARG A 71 4.07 -7.32 -3.50
CA ARG A 71 3.21 -6.24 -2.99
C ARG A 71 3.15 -6.26 -1.47
N VAL A 72 2.94 -7.43 -0.86
CA VAL A 72 2.96 -7.63 0.60
C VAL A 72 4.31 -7.21 1.19
N ARG A 73 5.42 -7.63 0.59
CA ARG A 73 6.77 -7.25 1.06
C ARG A 73 7.01 -5.75 0.97
N ILE A 74 6.57 -5.10 -0.11
CA ILE A 74 6.67 -3.64 -0.27
C ILE A 74 5.83 -2.93 0.79
N LEU A 75 4.58 -3.33 0.99
CA LEU A 75 3.71 -2.70 1.99
C LEU A 75 4.29 -2.82 3.41
N LYS A 76 4.70 -4.04 3.80
CA LYS A 76 5.21 -4.32 5.15
C LYS A 76 6.60 -3.73 5.37
N SER A 77 7.57 -4.13 4.55
CA SER A 77 8.97 -3.77 4.78
C SER A 77 9.29 -2.38 4.22
N GLY A 78 8.78 -2.03 3.04
CA GLY A 78 9.08 -0.76 2.37
C GLY A 78 8.31 0.43 2.92
N LEU A 79 6.98 0.29 3.01
CA LEU A 79 6.04 1.37 3.36
C LEU A 79 5.65 1.38 4.84
N ASN A 80 6.19 0.45 5.63
CA ASN A 80 5.95 0.32 7.06
C ASN A 80 4.48 0.11 7.45
N TRP A 81 3.70 -0.58 6.61
CA TRP A 81 2.31 -0.91 6.96
C TRP A 81 2.27 -1.93 8.09
N LYS A 82 1.30 -1.76 8.99
CA LYS A 82 1.03 -2.75 10.04
C LYS A 82 0.46 -4.01 9.42
N SER A 83 0.64 -5.16 10.08
CA SER A 83 0.07 -6.44 9.61
C SER A 83 -1.45 -6.34 9.38
N SER A 84 -2.17 -5.65 10.26
CA SER A 84 -3.62 -5.41 10.13
C SER A 84 -3.98 -4.69 8.83
N ASP A 85 -3.16 -3.73 8.39
CA ASP A 85 -3.41 -2.96 7.17
C ASP A 85 -3.18 -3.82 5.94
N VAL A 86 -2.14 -4.66 6.00
CA VAL A 86 -1.81 -5.61 4.93
C VAL A 86 -2.88 -6.69 4.82
N GLU A 87 -3.38 -7.21 5.94
CA GLU A 87 -4.49 -8.16 5.98
C GLU A 87 -5.75 -7.55 5.36
N HIS A 88 -6.10 -6.33 5.75
CA HIS A 88 -7.27 -5.63 5.20
C HIS A 88 -7.10 -5.39 3.69
N TYR A 89 -5.91 -4.99 3.24
CA TYR A 89 -5.58 -4.88 1.82
C TYR A 89 -5.79 -6.19 1.04
N LEU A 90 -5.35 -7.33 1.59
CA LEU A 90 -5.52 -8.64 0.96
C LEU A 90 -6.99 -9.05 0.88
N VAL A 91 -7.75 -8.86 1.96
CA VAL A 91 -9.19 -9.15 2.01
C VAL A 91 -9.94 -8.36 0.95
N GLU A 92 -9.72 -7.05 0.86
CA GLU A 92 -10.39 -6.19 -0.12
C GLU A 92 -9.99 -6.54 -1.57
N MET A 93 -8.74 -6.93 -1.80
CA MET A 93 -8.30 -7.40 -3.11
C MET A 93 -9.01 -8.70 -3.53
N ILE A 94 -9.16 -9.66 -2.61
CA ILE A 94 -9.85 -10.93 -2.88
C ILE A 94 -11.32 -10.68 -3.20
N LYS A 95 -12.02 -9.87 -2.40
CA LYS A 95 -13.43 -9.50 -2.66
C LYS A 95 -13.61 -8.91 -4.06
N GLY A 96 -12.70 -8.02 -4.46
CA GLY A 96 -12.74 -7.41 -5.80
C GLY A 96 -12.49 -8.42 -6.93
N TYR A 97 -11.69 -9.46 -6.69
CA TYR A 97 -11.49 -10.55 -7.65
C TYR A 97 -12.73 -11.46 -7.74
N GLU A 98 -13.32 -11.84 -6.61
CA GLU A 98 -14.53 -12.68 -6.57
C GLU A 98 -15.73 -12.02 -7.27
N GLN A 99 -15.89 -10.70 -7.10
CA GLN A 99 -16.98 -9.95 -7.74
C GLN A 99 -16.82 -9.83 -9.26
N LYS A 100 -15.58 -9.78 -9.78
CA LYS A 100 -15.31 -9.67 -11.22
C LYS A 100 -15.44 -11.00 -11.97
N ASN A 101 -15.37 -12.11 -11.24
CA ASN A 101 -15.43 -13.46 -11.80
C ASN A 101 -16.76 -14.18 -11.54
N ARG A 102 -17.75 -13.46 -10.99
CA ARG A 102 -19.16 -13.86 -10.95
C ARG A 102 -19.89 -13.26 -12.14
#